data_AF-A0A8T3QIH6-F1
#
_entry.id   AF-A0A8T3QIH6-F1
#
_cell.length_a   1.000
_cell.length_b   1.000
_cell.length_c   1.000
_cell.angle_alpha   90.00
_cell.angle_beta   90.00
_cell.angle_gamma   90.00
#
_symmetry.space_group_name_H-M   'P 1'
#
loop_
_entity.id
_entity.type
_entity.pdbx_description
1 polymer ?
#
loop_
_entity_poly.entity_id
_entity_poly.type
_entity_poly.pdbx_seq_one_letter_code
_entity_poly.pdbx_strand_id
1 'polypeptide(L)'
;MTTEGPGAAAARADIRALIAAKGHSVDNARAAVARLEAAFADGSLERTALLAQFLGDLERALEQDPGARLGGKSAEAARFILRAIDRELDRA
;
A
#
# COMPACT_ATOMS: atom_id res chain seq x y z
N MET A 1 4.74 -14.69 -12.81
CA MET A 1 6.16 -14.66 -12.40
C MET A 1 6.12 -14.26 -10.95
N THR A 2 6.39 -15.18 -10.03
CA THR A 2 6.43 -14.87 -8.60
C THR A 2 7.77 -14.22 -8.28
N THR A 3 7.78 -13.03 -7.69
CA THR A 3 8.99 -12.34 -7.25
C THR A 3 9.56 -13.05 -6.01
N GLU A 4 10.33 -14.12 -6.19
CA GLU A 4 10.77 -15.05 -5.13
C GLU A 4 12.11 -14.67 -4.45
N GLY A 5 12.43 -13.37 -4.35
CA GLY A 5 13.68 -12.89 -3.76
C GLY A 5 13.58 -12.48 -2.27
N PRO A 6 14.70 -12.51 -1.50
CA PRO A 6 14.72 -12.01 -0.12
C PRO A 6 14.32 -10.53 0.01
N GLY A 7 14.61 -9.70 -1.01
CA GLY A 7 14.13 -8.31 -1.08
C GLY A 7 12.62 -8.20 -1.21
N ALA A 8 12.00 -9.06 -2.04
CA ALA A 8 10.54 -9.13 -2.17
C ALA A 8 9.87 -9.57 -0.86
N ALA A 9 10.43 -10.58 -0.18
CA ALA A 9 9.92 -11.05 1.10
C ALA A 9 9.98 -9.97 2.19
N ALA A 10 11.09 -9.24 2.27
CA ALA A 10 11.24 -8.11 3.19
C ALA A 10 10.24 -6.99 2.89
N ALA A 11 10.07 -6.62 1.62
CA ALA A 11 9.09 -5.61 1.22
C ALA A 11 7.66 -6.01 1.59
N ARG A 12 7.26 -7.26 1.33
CA ARG A 12 5.94 -7.79 1.71
C ARG A 12 5.74 -7.76 3.23
N ALA A 13 6.76 -8.12 4.01
CA ALA A 13 6.70 -8.09 5.47
C ALA A 13 6.53 -6.66 6.02
N ASP A 14 7.29 -5.70 5.49
CA ASP A 14 7.20 -4.28 5.88
C ASP A 14 5.79 -3.72 5.60
N ILE A 15 5.26 -4.01 4.41
CA ILE A 15 3.91 -3.59 4.01
C ILE A 15 2.86 -4.20 4.93
N ARG A 16 2.96 -5.50 5.25
CA ARG A 16 2.05 -6.16 6.20
C ARG A 16 2.10 -5.54 7.59
N ALA A 17 3.29 -5.17 8.07
CA ALA A 17 3.45 -4.48 9.34
C ALA A 17 2.73 -3.13 9.35
N LEU A 18 2.83 -2.35 8.25
CA LEU A 18 2.13 -1.07 8.10
C LEU A 18 0.61 -1.25 8.05
N ILE A 19 0.12 -2.29 7.37
CA ILE A 19 -1.31 -2.62 7.30
C ILE A 19 -1.86 -3.05 8.67
N ALA A 20 -1.06 -3.77 9.46
CA ALA A 20 -1.43 -4.24 10.79
C ALA A 20 -1.19 -3.20 11.90
N ALA A 21 -0.46 -2.13 11.61
CA ALA A 21 -0.11 -1.11 12.58
C ALA A 21 -1.38 -0.47 13.18
N LYS A 22 -1.38 -0.33 14.51
CA LYS A 22 -2.41 0.39 15.25
C LYS A 22 -2.20 1.89 15.08
N GLY A 23 -3.27 2.68 15.08
CA GLY A 23 -3.19 4.15 15.00
C GLY A 23 -3.87 4.74 13.78
N HIS A 24 -3.28 5.80 13.23
CA HIS A 24 -3.84 6.59 12.15
C HIS A 24 -3.78 5.83 10.83
N SER A 25 -4.90 5.23 10.42
CA SER A 25 -5.00 4.41 9.20
C SER A 25 -4.48 5.12 7.95
N VAL A 26 -4.65 6.44 7.88
CA VAL A 26 -4.22 7.29 6.76
C VAL A 26 -2.70 7.42 6.73
N ASP A 27 -2.07 7.65 7.89
CA ASP A 27 -0.61 7.76 7.96
C ASP A 27 0.04 6.41 7.68
N ASN A 28 -0.55 5.33 8.18
CA ASN A 28 -0.12 3.97 7.85
C ASN A 28 -0.25 3.68 6.35
N ALA A 29 -1.33 4.13 5.71
CA ALA A 29 -1.53 3.98 4.28
C ALA A 29 -0.50 4.79 3.47
N ARG A 30 -0.20 6.03 3.87
CA ARG A 30 0.85 6.84 3.23
C ARG A 30 2.22 6.20 3.36
N ALA A 31 2.54 5.67 4.54
CA ALA A 31 3.78 4.93 4.74
C ALA A 31 3.84 3.66 3.88
N ALA A 32 2.72 2.94 3.72
CA ALA A 32 2.66 1.77 2.85
C ALA A 32 2.87 2.12 1.38
N VAL A 33 2.27 3.22 0.89
CA VAL A 33 2.52 3.74 -0.47
C VAL A 33 3.99 4.06 -0.65
N ALA A 34 4.60 4.82 0.25
CA ALA A 34 6.02 5.15 0.17
C ALA A 34 6.93 3.91 0.14
N ARG A 35 6.60 2.88 0.94
CA ARG A 35 7.35 1.62 0.97
C ARG A 35 7.20 0.80 -0.32
N LEU A 36 6.00 0.79 -0.91
CA LEU A 36 5.70 0.15 -2.18
C LEU A 36 6.47 0.81 -3.33
N GLU A 37 6.41 2.15 -3.42
CA GLU A 37 7.15 2.91 -4.44
C GLU A 37 8.66 2.68 -4.34
N ALA A 38 9.22 2.64 -3.12
CA ALA A 38 10.62 2.30 -2.91
C ALA A 38 10.96 0.88 -3.41
N ALA A 39 10.09 -0.10 -3.12
CA ALA A 39 10.27 -1.49 -3.56
C ALA A 39 10.17 -1.67 -5.08
N PHE A 40 9.36 -0.85 -5.75
CA PHE A 40 9.30 -0.84 -7.21
C PHE A 40 10.56 -0.19 -7.80
N ALA A 41 11.02 0.91 -7.21
CA ALA A 41 12.19 1.63 -7.67
C ALA A 41 13.50 0.82 -7.51
N ASP A 42 13.62 0.04 -6.43
CA ASP A 42 14.78 -0.82 -6.19
C ASP A 42 14.68 -2.21 -6.85
N GLY A 43 13.54 -2.52 -7.48
CA GLY A 43 13.28 -3.79 -8.17
C GLY A 43 12.96 -4.96 -7.24
N SER A 44 12.76 -4.73 -5.94
CA SER A 44 12.34 -5.77 -4.98
C SER A 44 10.93 -6.27 -5.26
N LEU A 45 10.04 -5.42 -5.80
CA LEU A 45 8.69 -5.78 -6.22
C LEU A 45 8.45 -5.36 -7.67
N GLU A 46 7.61 -6.13 -8.36
CA GLU A 46 7.15 -5.77 -9.70
C GLU A 46 5.84 -4.97 -9.63
N ARG A 47 5.81 -3.81 -10.29
CA ARG A 47 4.60 -2.98 -10.39
C ARG A 47 3.68 -3.55 -11.47
N THR A 48 2.85 -4.53 -11.10
CA THR A 48 1.84 -5.09 -12.00
C THR A 48 0.76 -4.06 -12.33
N ALA A 49 0.03 -4.26 -13.44
CA ALA A 49 -1.06 -3.37 -13.83
C ALA A 49 -2.16 -3.29 -12.75
N LEU A 50 -2.43 -4.40 -12.05
CA LEU A 50 -3.43 -4.44 -10.98
C LEU A 50 -2.96 -3.72 -9.71
N LEU A 51 -1.68 -3.85 -9.34
CA LEU A 51 -1.10 -3.07 -8.25
C LEU A 51 -1.12 -1.56 -8.57
N ALA A 52 -0.80 -1.18 -9.80
CA ALA A 52 -0.88 0.22 -10.24
C ALA A 52 -2.31 0.78 -10.11
N GLN A 53 -3.33 -0.01 -10.46
CA GLN A 53 -4.73 0.39 -10.28
C GLN A 53 -5.07 0.60 -8.80
N PHE A 54 -4.72 -0.35 -7.93
CA PHE A 54 -5.01 -0.21 -6.50
C PHE A 54 -4.26 0.97 -5.87
N LEU A 55 -3.04 1.27 -6.32
CA LEU A 55 -2.31 2.44 -5.87
C LEU A 55 -2.99 3.75 -6.27
N GLY A 56 -3.48 3.87 -7.51
CA GLY A 56 -4.25 5.04 -7.93
C GLY A 56 -5.54 5.24 -7.12
N ASP A 57 -6.26 4.16 -6.84
CA ASP A 57 -7.46 4.21 -5.99
C ASP A 57 -7.11 4.60 -4.54
N LEU A 58 -5.97 4.12 -4.03
CA LEU A 58 -5.47 4.47 -2.70
C LEU A 58 -5.07 5.94 -2.63
N GLU A 59 -4.31 6.45 -3.61
CA GLU A 59 -3.91 7.86 -3.70
C GLU A 59 -5.14 8.77 -3.69
N ARG A 60 -6.17 8.44 -4.48
CA ARG A 60 -7.44 9.17 -4.48
C ARG A 60 -8.16 9.10 -3.13
N ALA A 61 -8.15 7.96 -2.46
CA ALA A 61 -8.73 7.82 -1.12
C ALA A 61 -7.95 8.61 -0.06
N LEU A 62 -6.66 8.85 -0.29
CA LEU A 62 -5.77 9.61 0.59
C LEU A 62 -5.70 11.11 0.26
N GLU A 63 -6.27 11.52 -0.88
CA GLU A 63 -6.34 12.90 -1.34
C GLU A 63 -7.19 13.75 -0.37
N GLN A 64 -6.66 14.92 -0.02
CA GLN A 64 -7.24 15.84 0.95
C GLN A 64 -7.11 17.26 0.45
N ASP A 65 -8.15 18.06 0.66
CA ASP A 65 -7.99 19.51 0.67
C ASP A 65 -7.08 19.94 1.83
N PRO A 66 -6.16 20.90 1.61
CA PRO A 66 -5.26 21.37 2.66
C PRO A 66 -6.04 21.90 3.87
N GLY A 67 -5.79 21.30 5.04
CA GLY A 67 -6.44 21.65 6.32
C GLY A 67 -7.63 20.77 6.72
N ALA A 68 -8.10 19.88 5.85
CA ALA A 68 -9.11 18.88 6.21
C ALA A 68 -8.46 17.64 6.85
N ARG A 69 -9.15 16.98 7.78
CA ARG A 69 -8.82 15.60 8.21
C ARG A 69 -9.69 14.63 7.43
N LEU A 70 -9.12 13.52 6.93
CA LEU A 70 -9.89 12.47 6.27
C LEU A 70 -10.93 11.93 7.25
N GLY A 71 -12.19 11.87 6.80
CA GLY A 71 -13.27 11.27 7.56
C GLY A 71 -13.17 9.74 7.60
N GLY A 72 -14.04 9.12 8.40
CA GLY A 72 -14.06 7.66 8.58
C GLY A 72 -14.17 6.86 7.27
N LYS A 73 -14.91 7.37 6.28
CA LYS A 73 -15.09 6.71 4.98
C LYS A 73 -13.79 6.55 4.19
N SER A 74 -12.94 7.58 4.17
CA SER A 74 -11.65 7.52 3.47
C SER A 74 -10.65 6.63 4.20
N ALA A 75 -10.67 6.62 5.53
CA ALA A 75 -9.87 5.70 6.33
C ALA A 75 -10.30 4.23 6.13
N GLU A 76 -11.61 3.98 5.98
CA GLU A 76 -12.14 2.65 5.69
C GLU A 76 -11.79 2.19 4.27
N ALA A 77 -11.94 3.07 3.27
CA ALA A 77 -11.51 2.81 1.89
C ALA A 77 -10.01 2.47 1.82
N ALA A 78 -9.16 3.26 2.47
CA ALA A 78 -7.72 3.00 2.51
C ALA A 78 -7.40 1.61 3.08
N ARG A 79 -8.08 1.19 4.15
CA ARG A 79 -7.91 -0.16 4.73
C ARG A 79 -8.32 -1.26 3.76
N PHE A 80 -9.45 -1.09 3.07
CA PHE A 80 -9.93 -2.09 2.12
C PHE A 80 -8.96 -2.25 0.94
N ILE A 81 -8.50 -1.13 0.37
CA ILE A 81 -7.56 -1.13 -0.76
C ILE A 81 -6.21 -1.70 -0.36
N LEU A 82 -5.68 -1.35 0.83
CA LEU A 82 -4.44 -1.95 1.35
C LEU A 82 -4.54 -3.47 1.51
N ARG A 83 -5.70 -4.00 1.91
CA ARG A 83 -5.92 -5.46 1.98
C ARG A 83 -5.98 -6.11 0.60
N ALA A 84 -6.45 -5.40 -0.42
CA ALA A 84 -6.39 -5.88 -1.80
C ALA A 84 -4.94 -5.91 -2.31
N ILE A 85 -4.14 -4.89 -2.00
CA ILE A 85 -2.71 -4.83 -2.32
C ILE A 85 -1.95 -6.00 -1.67
N ASP A 86 -2.13 -6.24 -0.36
CA ASP A 86 -1.47 -7.36 0.35
C ASP A 86 -1.75 -8.71 -0.32
N ARG A 87 -3.02 -8.96 -0.69
CA ARG A 87 -3.41 -10.20 -1.41
C ARG A 87 -2.82 -10.30 -2.80
N GLU A 88 -2.67 -9.18 -3.50
CA GLU A 88 -2.09 -9.17 -4.84
C GLU A 88 -0.57 -9.39 -4.78
N LEU A 89 0.10 -8.83 -3.78
CA LEU A 89 1.52 -9.08 -3.53
C LEU A 89 1.82 -10.56 -3.23
N ASP A 90 0.89 -11.30 -2.63
CA ASP A 90 1.04 -12.75 -2.45
C ASP A 90 0.90 -13.56 -3.75
N ARG A 91 0.26 -13.00 -4.78
CA ARG A 91 0.01 -13.66 -6.07
C ARG A 91 1.08 -13.34 -7.12
N ALA A 92 1.73 -12.20 -6.99
CA ALA A 92 2.85 -11.73 -7.81
C ALA A 92 4.21 -12.23 -7.29
#